data_AF-A0A5C3PVH4-F1
#
_entry.id   AF-A0A5C3PVH4-F1
#
_cell.length_a   1.000
_cell.length_b   1.000
_cell.length_c   1.000
_cell.angle_alpha   90.00
_cell.angle_beta   90.00
_cell.angle_gamma   90.00
#
_symmetry.space_group_name_H-M   'P 1'
#
loop_
_entity.id
_entity.type
_entity.pdbx_description
1 polymer ?
#
loop_
_entity_poly.entity_id
_entity_poly.type
_entity_poly.pdbx_seq_one_letter_code
_entity_poly.pdbx_strand_id
1 'polypeptide(L)'
;MSKPPIVPETTASGIALDPRTLERVIPESRRSDGTVRKERKIRPGFTPQEDVRRFRGTRQAQAEANALPKGHIIGWAPPPKA
;
A
#
# COMPACT_ATOMS: atom_id res chain seq x y z
N MET A 1 -1.56 12.57 17.26
CA MET A 1 -0.97 11.41 16.54
C MET A 1 -2.07 10.38 16.37
N SER A 2 -2.48 10.08 15.13
CA SER A 2 -3.46 9.01 14.87
C SER A 2 -2.88 7.66 15.31
N LYS A 3 -3.71 6.78 15.86
CA LYS A 3 -3.27 5.40 16.18
C LYS A 3 -2.80 4.73 14.88
N PRO A 4 -1.67 3.99 14.89
CA PRO A 4 -1.28 3.19 13.73
C PRO A 4 -2.38 2.18 13.43
N PRO A 5 -2.60 1.86 12.15
CA PRO A 5 -3.63 0.91 11.75
C PRO A 5 -3.38 -0.46 12.39
N ILE A 6 -4.45 -1.12 12.85
CA ILE A 6 -4.41 -2.44 13.48
C ILE A 6 -3.93 -3.53 12.51
N VAL A 7 -4.19 -3.33 11.21
CA VAL A 7 -3.65 -4.16 10.14
C VAL A 7 -2.62 -3.32 9.40
N PRO A 8 -1.33 -3.70 9.42
CA PRO A 8 -0.33 -2.99 8.64
C PRO A 8 -0.63 -3.16 7.15
N GLU A 9 -0.51 -2.08 6.39
CA GLU A 9 -0.59 -2.14 4.93
C GLU A 9 0.55 -3.02 4.40
N THR A 10 0.19 -4.11 3.71
CA THR A 10 1.14 -5.05 3.11
C THR A 10 1.24 -4.84 1.60
N THR A 11 2.44 -4.95 1.05
CA THR A 11 2.61 -5.02 -0.42
C THR A 11 2.06 -6.33 -0.99
N ALA A 12 2.08 -6.48 -2.33
CA ALA A 12 1.61 -7.70 -2.98
C ALA A 12 2.41 -8.94 -2.54
N SER A 13 3.70 -8.74 -2.22
CA SER A 13 4.58 -9.76 -1.62
C SER A 13 4.34 -10.04 -0.14
N GLY A 14 3.37 -9.38 0.50
CA GLY A 14 3.15 -9.50 1.94
C GLY A 14 4.22 -8.79 2.78
N ILE A 15 4.90 -7.79 2.23
CA ILE A 15 5.91 -7.01 2.97
C ILE A 15 5.22 -5.86 3.70
N ALA A 16 5.48 -5.74 4.99
CA ALA A 16 5.05 -4.62 5.82
C ALA A 16 6.25 -3.78 6.27
N LEU A 17 5.98 -2.53 6.66
CA LEU A 17 6.91 -1.70 7.41
C LEU A 17 6.61 -1.86 8.90
N ASP A 18 7.62 -2.23 9.68
CA ASP A 18 7.48 -2.29 11.14
C ASP A 18 7.42 -0.86 11.71
N PRO A 19 6.36 -0.47 12.42
CA PRO A 19 6.22 0.89 12.96
C PRO A 19 7.26 1.24 14.04
N ARG A 20 7.92 0.25 14.65
CA ARG A 20 8.91 0.50 15.70
C ARG A 20 10.32 0.66 15.15
N THR A 21 10.73 -0.26 14.28
CA THR A 21 12.09 -0.29 13.72
C THR A 21 12.21 0.40 12.37
N LEU A 22 11.08 0.70 11.71
CA LEU A 22 11.01 1.22 10.33
C LEU A 22 11.67 0.28 9.30
N GLU A 23 11.90 -0.98 9.66
CA GLU A 23 12.44 -1.99 8.77
C GLU A 23 11.34 -2.64 7.91
N ARG A 24 11.73 -3.15 6.74
CA ARG A 24 10.85 -3.93 5.88
C ARG A 24 10.89 -5.40 6.31
N VAL A 25 9.74 -5.93 6.69
CA VAL A 25 9.62 -7.29 7.25
C VAL A 25 8.43 -8.03 6.65
N ILE A 26 8.53 -9.36 6.58
CA ILE A 26 7.38 -10.23 6.36
C ILE A 26 6.86 -10.58 7.76
N PRO A 27 5.63 -10.17 8.12
CA PRO A 27 5.10 -10.32 9.47
C PRO A 27 4.89 -11.79 9.84
N GLU A 28 4.77 -12.04 11.15
CA GLU A 28 4.38 -13.35 11.64
C GLU A 28 3.00 -13.77 11.12
N SER A 29 2.82 -15.07 10.92
CA SER A 29 1.55 -15.62 10.45
C SER A 29 1.22 -16.93 11.15
N ARG A 30 -0.07 -17.22 11.31
CA ARG A 30 -0.55 -18.42 11.97
C ARG A 30 -0.66 -19.56 10.96
N ARG A 31 -0.09 -20.72 11.28
CA ARG A 31 -0.27 -21.97 10.54
C ARG A 31 -1.65 -22.56 10.83
N SER A 32 -2.11 -23.46 9.97
CA SER A 32 -3.38 -24.17 10.14
C SER A 32 -3.45 -25.00 11.43
N ASP A 33 -2.31 -25.51 11.91
CA ASP A 33 -2.18 -26.23 13.19
C ASP A 33 -2.18 -25.29 14.42
N GLY A 34 -2.23 -23.97 14.21
CA GLY A 34 -2.23 -22.96 15.25
C GLY A 34 -0.85 -22.46 15.68
N THR A 35 0.23 -23.06 15.20
CA THR A 35 1.60 -22.60 15.50
C THR A 35 1.94 -21.33 14.70
N VAL A 36 2.91 -20.55 15.18
CA VAL A 36 3.29 -19.26 14.54
C VAL A 36 4.51 -19.42 13.63
N ARG A 37 4.44 -18.83 12.44
CA ARG A 37 5.58 -18.62 11.53
C ARG A 37 6.32 -17.37 11.96
N LYS A 38 7.63 -17.50 12.18
CA LYS A 38 8.47 -16.36 12.57
C LYS A 38 8.49 -15.28 11.50
N GLU A 39 8.65 -14.04 11.96
CA GLU A 39 8.93 -12.89 11.13
C GLU A 39 10.26 -13.06 10.35
N ARG A 40 10.33 -12.47 9.15
CA ARG A 40 11.57 -12.43 8.34
C ARG A 40 11.91 -11.02 7.91
N LYS A 41 13.12 -10.59 8.25
CA LYS A 41 13.71 -9.34 7.78
C LYS A 41 14.08 -9.41 6.30
N ILE A 42 13.88 -8.31 5.60
CA ILE A 42 14.21 -8.17 4.18
C ILE A 42 15.51 -7.38 4.05
N ARG A 43 16.38 -7.82 3.15
CA ARG A 43 17.65 -7.12 2.89
C ARG A 43 17.37 -5.69 2.39
N PRO A 44 18.05 -4.66 2.93
CA PRO A 44 17.93 -3.31 2.42
C PRO A 44 18.18 -3.25 0.90
N GLY A 45 17.30 -2.57 0.17
CA GLY A 45 17.36 -2.44 -1.29
C GLY A 45 16.77 -3.63 -2.08
N PHE A 46 16.39 -4.74 -1.45
CA PHE A 46 15.73 -5.84 -2.14
C PHE A 46 14.24 -5.52 -2.36
N THR A 47 13.79 -5.59 -3.62
CA THR A 47 12.37 -5.50 -3.99
C THR A 47 12.01 -6.68 -4.88
N PRO A 48 11.04 -7.51 -4.47
CA PRO A 48 10.59 -8.65 -5.27
C PRO A 48 9.84 -8.19 -6.53
N GLN A 49 9.77 -9.06 -7.54
CA GLN A 49 9.30 -8.70 -8.89
C GLN A 49 7.85 -8.23 -8.92
N GLU A 50 7.00 -8.81 -8.10
CA GLU A 50 5.59 -8.45 -7.97
C GLU A 50 5.38 -7.05 -7.37
N ASP A 51 6.35 -6.56 -6.60
CA ASP A 51 6.35 -5.19 -6.07
C ASP A 51 7.06 -4.19 -7.01
N VAL A 52 7.75 -4.67 -8.05
CA VAL A 52 8.38 -3.81 -9.06
C VAL A 52 7.29 -3.16 -9.91
N ARG A 53 7.15 -1.84 -9.78
CA ARG A 53 6.21 -1.07 -10.59
C ARG A 53 6.64 -1.08 -12.05
N ARG A 54 5.67 -1.22 -12.95
CA ARG A 54 5.90 -1.02 -14.39
C ARG A 54 6.33 0.43 -14.64
N PHE A 55 7.20 0.63 -15.62
CA PHE A 55 7.59 1.97 -16.03
C PHE A 55 6.36 2.79 -16.44
N ARG A 56 6.25 3.99 -15.89
CA ARG A 56 5.24 4.98 -16.25
C ARG A 56 5.97 6.23 -16.70
N GLY A 57 5.72 6.66 -17.94
CA GLY A 57 6.29 7.90 -18.46
C GLY A 57 5.76 9.11 -17.70
N THR A 58 6.53 10.20 -17.68
CA THR A 58 6.19 11.42 -16.94
C THR A 58 4.81 11.98 -17.28
N ARG A 59 4.47 12.05 -18.59
CA ARG A 59 3.13 12.49 -19.03
C ARG A 59 2.01 11.58 -18.56
N GLN A 60 2.25 10.27 -18.54
CA GLN A 60 1.24 9.30 -18.12
C GLN A 60 1.00 9.39 -16.61
N ALA A 61 2.06 9.51 -15.81
CA ALA A 61 1.95 9.72 -14.38
C ALA A 61 1.21 11.03 -14.04
N GLN A 62 1.48 12.11 -14.77
CA GLN A 62 0.75 13.37 -14.62
C GLN A 62 -0.73 13.25 -15.00
N ALA A 63 -1.04 12.55 -16.09
CA ALA A 63 -2.42 12.31 -16.51
C ALA A 63 -3.20 11.50 -15.47
N GLU A 64 -2.58 10.46 -14.89
CA GLU A 64 -3.18 9.66 -13.81
C GLU A 64 -3.39 10.48 -12.52
N ALA A 65 -2.44 11.34 -12.14
CA ALA A 65 -2.56 12.20 -10.97
C ALA A 65 -3.67 13.26 -11.12
N ASN A 66 -3.87 13.77 -12.33
CA ASN A 66 -4.91 14.73 -12.65
C ASN A 66 -6.26 14.08 -13.01
N ALA A 67 -6.33 12.75 -13.02
CA ALA A 67 -7.54 12.04 -13.41
C ALA A 67 -8.66 12.33 -12.38
N LEU A 68 -9.76 12.90 -12.88
CA LEU A 68 -10.92 13.20 -12.06
C LEU A 68 -11.67 11.90 -11.72
N PRO A 69 -12.36 11.84 -10.56
CA PRO A 69 -13.16 10.68 -10.19
C PRO A 69 -14.17 10.31 -11.28
N LYS A 70 -14.43 9.02 -11.46
CA LYS A 70 -15.41 8.55 -12.46
C LYS A 70 -16.79 9.16 -12.15
N GLY A 71 -17.38 9.84 -13.13
CA GLY A 71 -18.66 10.54 -12.96
C GLY A 71 -18.52 12.00 -12.51
N HIS A 72 -17.31 12.51 -12.32
CA HIS A 72 -17.09 13.94 -12.11
C HIS A 72 -17.31 14.71 -13.41
N ILE A 73 -18.27 15.64 -13.39
CA ILE A 73 -18.56 16.55 -14.51
C ILE A 73 -17.91 17.89 -14.17
N ILE A 74 -17.01 18.36 -15.05
CA ILE A 74 -16.32 19.64 -14.87
C ILE A 74 -17.37 20.76 -14.83
N GLY A 75 -17.40 21.51 -13.72
CA GLY A 75 -18.35 22.61 -13.50
C GLY A 75 -19.69 22.21 -12.89
N TRP A 76 -19.92 20.93 -12.57
CA TRP A 76 -21.11 20.49 -11.85
C TRP A 76 -20.88 20.47 -10.33
N ALA A 77 -21.71 21.18 -9.58
CA ALA A 77 -21.77 21.10 -8.13
C ALA A 77 -23.09 20.43 -7.71
N PRO A 78 -23.07 19.44 -6.79
CA PRO A 78 -24.30 18.87 -6.28
C PRO A 78 -25.10 19.95 -5.52
N PRO A 79 -26.44 19.98 -5.66
CA PRO A 79 -27.26 20.91 -4.90
C PRO A 79 -27.07 20.64 -3.39
N PRO A 80 -27.16 21.68 -2.53
CA PRO A 80 -27.03 21.52 -1.10
C PRO A 80 -28.09 20.53 -0.60
N LYS A 81 -27.68 19.55 0.21
CA LYS A 81 -28.63 18.66 0.89
C LYS A 81 -29.42 19.51 1.89
N ALA A 82 -30.75 19.47 1.77
CA ALA A 82 -31.70 20.03 2.72
C ALA A 82 -31.60 19.33 4.09
#